data_AF-A0A820JBZ9-F1
#
_entry.id   AF-A0A820JBZ9-F1
#
_cell.length_a   1.000
_cell.length_b   1.000
_cell.length_c   1.000
_cell.angle_alpha   90.00
_cell.angle_beta   90.00
_cell.angle_gamma   90.00
#
_symmetry.space_group_name_H-M   'P 1'
#
loop_
_entity.id
_entity.type
_entity.pdbx_description
1 polymer ?
#
loop_
_entity_poly.entity_id
_entity_poly.type
_entity_poly.pdbx_seq_one_letter_code
_entity_poly.pdbx_strand_id
1 'polypeptide(L)'
;MKDLFFFVCFILIFLCGFSITSWSLITSASQVHWIYSDDGQLVNVTVSMHRNNSWTWKLIRDITHYGVWKVFGQVDPIAGTDSYSNMAFILAIVFVAIANILLLNVLIALFNVTVQNVQEQSHDLWRYQRFLIVNEYSRKTLLPPPFNILYYIFIIIQYLLTRCRLYQSQRRFTANERLLEDIKTMNSNNPQQFKISDSIRRESAIAEDYWQSIFKHKKHDQTEIILQNIEQ
;
A
#
# COMPACT_ATOMS: atom_id res chain seq x y z
N MET A 1 -9.96 12.67 -3.40
CA MET A 1 -9.59 13.59 -2.29
C MET A 1 -10.08 15.02 -2.50
N LYS A 2 -10.02 15.59 -3.72
CA LYS A 2 -10.52 16.96 -3.99
C LYS A 2 -12.03 17.10 -3.71
N ASP A 3 -12.83 16.14 -4.16
CA ASP A 3 -14.29 16.15 -3.93
C ASP A 3 -14.65 16.00 -2.45
N LEU A 4 -13.90 15.15 -1.73
CA LEU A 4 -14.00 15.01 -0.28
C LEU A 4 -13.68 16.32 0.44
N PHE A 5 -12.67 17.06 0.00
CA PHE A 5 -12.30 18.34 0.59
C PHE A 5 -13.42 19.37 0.45
N PHE A 6 -13.99 19.54 -0.76
CA PHE A 6 -15.12 20.44 -0.98
C PHE A 6 -16.34 20.04 -0.16
N PHE A 7 -16.59 18.75 -0.03
CA PHE A 7 -17.68 18.23 0.78
C PHE A 7 -17.46 18.50 2.29
N VAL A 8 -16.26 18.27 2.82
CA VAL A 8 -15.94 18.58 4.22
C VAL A 8 -16.07 20.08 4.48
N CYS A 9 -15.63 20.93 3.56
CA CYS A 9 -15.84 22.38 3.65
C CYS A 9 -17.33 22.75 3.69
N PHE A 10 -18.16 22.11 2.86
CA PHE A 10 -19.61 22.30 2.87
C PHE A 10 -20.23 21.90 4.22
N ILE A 11 -19.83 20.75 4.78
CA ILE A 11 -20.23 20.32 6.13
C ILE A 11 -19.85 21.37 7.17
N LEU A 12 -18.60 21.84 7.16
CA LEU A 12 -18.11 22.80 8.15
C LEU A 12 -18.90 24.11 8.09
N ILE A 13 -19.21 24.60 6.89
CA ILE A 13 -20.03 25.81 6.70
C ILE A 13 -21.44 25.58 7.26
N PHE A 14 -22.05 24.43 6.94
CA PHE A 14 -23.37 24.07 7.44
C PHE A 14 -23.39 23.96 8.97
N LEU A 15 -22.42 23.27 9.57
CA LEU A 15 -22.29 23.10 11.01
C LEU A 15 -22.08 24.43 11.72
N CYS A 16 -21.24 25.31 11.18
CA CYS A 16 -21.06 26.66 11.72
C CYS A 16 -22.36 27.47 11.69
N GLY A 17 -23.06 27.47 10.55
CA GLY A 17 -24.36 28.17 10.42
C GLY A 17 -25.39 27.65 11.41
N PHE A 18 -25.56 26.32 11.49
CA PHE A 18 -26.46 25.68 12.44
C PHE A 18 -26.10 25.98 13.90
N SER A 19 -24.80 25.96 14.24
CA SER A 19 -24.31 26.24 15.58
C SER A 19 -24.65 27.67 16.01
N ILE A 20 -24.47 28.65 15.11
CA ILE A 20 -24.81 30.06 15.35
C ILE A 20 -26.33 30.23 15.53
N THR A 21 -27.13 29.62 14.64
CA THR A 21 -28.60 29.72 14.72
C THR A 21 -29.13 29.07 15.99
N SER A 22 -28.63 27.90 16.36
CA SER A 22 -29.03 27.19 17.58
C SER A 22 -28.66 28.00 18.83
N TRP A 23 -27.42 28.51 18.90
CA TRP A 23 -26.97 29.33 20.02
C TRP A 23 -27.80 30.62 20.17
N SER A 24 -28.18 31.23 19.04
CA SER A 24 -29.06 32.41 19.01
C SER A 24 -30.43 32.11 19.61
N LEU A 25 -31.06 31.00 19.21
CA LEU A 25 -32.38 30.56 19.70
C LEU A 25 -32.38 30.23 21.19
N ILE A 26 -31.28 29.68 21.70
CA ILE A 26 -31.17 29.31 23.12
C ILE A 26 -30.87 30.50 24.00
N THR A 27 -30.05 31.44 23.53
CA THR A 27 -29.79 32.67 24.26
C THR A 27 -31.06 33.49 24.42
N SER A 28 -32.02 33.36 23.51
CA SER A 28 -33.35 33.98 23.62
C SER A 28 -34.36 33.17 24.44
N ALA A 29 -34.08 31.90 24.74
CA ALA A 29 -34.99 31.00 25.46
C ALA A 29 -34.55 30.82 26.92
N SER A 30 -35.48 30.96 27.87
CA SER A 30 -35.22 30.60 29.27
C SER A 30 -35.16 29.08 29.41
N GLN A 31 -33.99 28.53 29.78
CA GLN A 31 -33.83 27.10 30.04
C GLN A 31 -34.22 26.80 31.50
N VAL A 32 -35.08 25.81 31.73
CA VAL A 32 -35.35 25.28 33.08
C VAL A 32 -34.48 24.05 33.32
N HIS A 33 -33.73 24.06 34.41
CA HIS A 33 -33.03 22.90 34.92
C HIS A 33 -33.69 22.41 36.21
N TRP A 34 -33.89 21.10 36.32
CA TRP A 34 -34.44 20.47 37.52
C TRP A 34 -33.28 20.04 38.41
N ILE A 35 -33.18 20.67 39.58
CA ILE A 35 -32.22 20.28 40.61
C ILE A 35 -32.98 19.73 41.82
N TYR A 36 -32.34 18.79 42.52
CA TYR A 36 -32.80 18.39 43.84
C TYR A 36 -32.34 19.47 44.83
N SER A 37 -33.30 20.08 45.51
CA SER A 37 -33.03 20.92 46.69
C SER A 37 -32.39 20.06 47.77
N ASP A 38 -31.67 20.67 48.71
CA ASP A 38 -31.11 19.99 49.89
C ASP A 38 -32.19 19.25 50.70
N ASP A 39 -33.45 19.68 50.58
CA ASP A 39 -34.64 19.06 51.18
C ASP A 39 -35.18 17.84 50.39
N GLY A 40 -34.52 17.42 49.32
CA GLY A 40 -34.93 16.32 48.45
C GLY A 40 -36.09 16.65 47.50
N GLN A 41 -36.57 17.89 47.48
CA GLN A 41 -37.62 18.34 46.55
C GLN A 41 -37.05 18.73 45.19
N LEU A 42 -37.78 18.40 44.11
CA LEU A 42 -37.47 18.85 42.76
C LEU A 42 -37.84 20.33 42.61
N VAL A 43 -36.85 21.18 42.39
CA VAL A 43 -37.04 22.62 42.15
C VAL A 43 -36.69 22.95 40.71
N ASN A 44 -37.54 23.77 40.08
CA ASN A 44 -37.30 24.31 38.74
C ASN A 44 -36.43 25.58 38.83
N VAL A 45 -35.17 25.48 38.41
CA VAL A 45 -34.26 26.62 38.33
C VAL A 45 -34.19 27.10 36.89
N THR A 46 -34.68 28.31 36.63
CA THR A 46 -34.50 28.97 35.33
C THR A 46 -33.09 29.55 35.25
N VAL A 47 -32.24 28.98 34.39
CA VAL A 47 -30.91 29.50 34.11
C VAL A 47 -30.96 30.31 32.83
N SER A 48 -30.91 31.63 32.94
CA SER A 48 -30.68 32.50 31.79
C SER A 48 -29.19 32.49 31.47
N MET A 49 -28.82 31.95 30.29
CA MET A 49 -27.46 32.06 29.76
C MET A 49 -27.10 33.54 29.61
N HIS A 50 -26.29 34.07 30.53
CA HIS A 50 -25.90 35.47 30.49
C HIS A 50 -25.08 35.72 29.23
N ARG A 51 -25.58 36.56 28.32
CA ARG A 51 -24.86 36.98 27.12
C ARG A 51 -23.60 37.72 27.55
N ASN A 52 -22.45 37.04 27.54
CA ASN A 52 -21.17 37.67 27.73
C ASN A 52 -20.83 38.43 26.44
N ASN A 53 -20.77 39.75 26.50
CA ASN A 53 -20.52 40.62 25.34
C ASN A 53 -19.06 40.59 24.84
N SER A 54 -18.18 39.82 25.48
CA SER A 54 -16.79 39.69 25.04
C SER A 54 -16.63 38.56 24.02
N TRP A 55 -16.19 38.91 22.81
CA TRP A 55 -15.78 37.98 21.75
C TRP A 55 -14.51 37.24 22.17
N THR A 56 -14.67 36.19 22.99
CA THR A 56 -13.57 35.35 23.47
C THR A 56 -13.61 33.99 22.80
N TRP A 57 -12.45 33.32 22.70
CA TRP A 57 -12.34 31.95 22.18
C TRP A 57 -13.32 30.98 22.85
N LYS A 58 -13.60 31.20 24.14
CA LYS A 58 -14.60 30.43 24.91
C LYS A 58 -15.97 30.47 24.22
N LEU A 59 -16.45 31.64 23.82
CA LEU A 59 -17.74 31.79 23.12
C LEU A 59 -17.77 30.98 21.81
N ILE A 60 -16.74 31.09 20.98
CA ILE A 60 -16.67 30.38 19.69
C ILE A 60 -16.69 28.87 19.90
N ARG A 61 -15.89 28.38 20.86
CA ARG A 61 -15.84 26.97 21.23
C ARG A 61 -17.19 26.50 21.75
N ASP A 62 -17.83 27.26 22.63
CA ASP A 62 -19.08 26.87 23.27
C ASP A 62 -20.24 26.83 22.25
N ILE A 63 -20.31 27.82 21.34
CA ILE A 63 -21.25 27.82 20.20
C ILE A 63 -21.06 26.58 19.33
N THR A 64 -19.81 26.33 18.90
CA THR A 64 -19.49 25.24 17.95
C THR A 64 -19.70 23.88 18.58
N HIS A 65 -19.19 23.68 19.79
CA HIS A 65 -19.36 22.44 20.54
C HIS A 65 -20.85 22.12 20.69
N TYR A 66 -21.62 23.08 21.19
CA TYR A 66 -23.05 22.91 21.42
C TYR A 66 -23.83 22.54 20.15
N GLY A 67 -23.59 23.25 19.04
CA GLY A 67 -24.23 22.95 17.77
C GLY A 67 -23.84 21.57 17.22
N VAL A 68 -22.56 21.21 17.29
CA VAL A 68 -22.05 19.92 16.81
C VAL A 68 -22.69 18.76 17.57
N TRP A 69 -22.70 18.79 18.91
CA TRP A 69 -23.29 17.72 19.71
C TRP A 69 -24.78 17.53 19.44
N LYS A 70 -25.51 18.64 19.20
CA LYS A 70 -26.92 18.58 18.81
C LYS A 70 -27.17 17.92 17.46
N VAL A 71 -26.32 18.18 16.47
CA VAL A 71 -26.39 17.52 15.16
C VAL A 71 -26.19 16.00 15.29
N PHE A 72 -25.34 15.57 16.21
CA PHE A 72 -25.07 14.16 16.50
C PHE A 72 -26.10 13.50 17.43
N GLY A 73 -27.18 14.19 17.78
CA GLY A 73 -28.29 13.62 18.56
C GLY A 73 -28.21 13.83 20.07
N GLN A 74 -27.20 14.54 20.57
CA GLN A 74 -27.17 15.00 21.96
C GLN A 74 -28.03 16.27 22.08
N VAL A 75 -29.35 16.08 22.08
CA VAL A 75 -30.33 17.15 22.28
C VAL A 75 -30.79 17.18 23.72
N ASP A 76 -30.30 18.15 24.49
CA ASP A 76 -30.84 18.41 25.81
C ASP A 76 -32.29 18.92 25.67
N PRO A 77 -33.23 18.43 26.51
CA PRO A 77 -34.60 18.91 26.47
C PRO A 77 -34.59 20.41 26.80
N ILE A 78 -35.02 21.23 25.83
CA ILE A 78 -35.32 22.64 26.07
C ILE A 78 -36.64 22.65 26.85
N ALA A 79 -36.57 22.39 28.14
CA ALA A 79 -37.73 22.44 29.02
C ALA A 79 -38.00 23.91 29.35
N GLY A 80 -38.80 24.57 28.51
CA GLY A 80 -39.47 25.82 28.86
C GLY A 80 -40.92 25.53 29.23
N THR A 81 -41.48 26.26 30.17
CA THR A 81 -42.91 26.17 30.55
C THR A 81 -43.83 26.91 29.56
N ASP A 82 -43.25 27.57 28.58
CA ASP A 82 -43.87 28.46 27.60
C ASP A 82 -44.05 27.78 26.23
N SER A 83 -45.21 27.98 25.59
CA SER A 83 -45.58 27.35 24.31
C SER A 83 -44.55 27.58 23.18
N TYR A 84 -43.81 28.69 23.22
CA TYR A 84 -42.78 29.03 22.24
C TYR A 84 -41.54 28.14 22.33
N SER A 85 -41.14 27.75 23.55
CA SER A 85 -39.99 26.86 23.78
C SER A 85 -40.19 25.47 23.17
N ASN A 86 -41.41 24.91 23.31
CA ASN A 86 -41.78 23.62 22.74
C ASN A 86 -41.81 23.65 21.21
N MET A 87 -42.35 24.72 20.62
CA MET A 87 -42.34 24.91 19.17
C MET A 87 -40.91 25.04 18.62
N ALA A 88 -40.04 25.79 19.31
CA ALA A 88 -38.64 25.94 18.94
C ALA A 88 -37.86 24.61 19.02
N PHE A 89 -38.16 23.78 20.03
CA PHE A 89 -37.57 22.45 20.18
C PHE A 89 -37.98 21.51 19.04
N ILE A 90 -39.28 21.45 18.72
CA ILE A 90 -39.79 20.62 17.62
C ILE A 90 -39.21 21.09 16.28
N LEU A 91 -39.19 22.41 16.04
CA LEU A 91 -38.62 22.99 14.83
C LEU A 91 -37.13 22.66 14.69
N ALA A 92 -36.36 22.73 15.79
CA ALA A 92 -34.95 22.38 15.81
C ALA A 92 -34.71 20.90 15.48
N ILE A 93 -35.52 19.98 16.03
CA ILE A 93 -35.43 18.54 15.74
C ILE A 93 -35.73 18.27 14.26
N VAL A 94 -36.84 18.82 13.75
CA VAL A 94 -37.25 18.62 12.35
C VAL A 94 -36.20 19.21 11.39
N PHE A 95 -35.68 20.39 11.69
CA PHE A 95 -34.61 21.02 10.92
C PHE A 95 -33.34 20.17 10.89
N VAL A 96 -32.89 19.66 12.04
CA VAL A 96 -31.71 18.78 12.14
C VAL A 96 -31.94 17.47 11.41
N ALA A 97 -33.12 16.87 11.53
CA ALA A 97 -33.47 15.62 10.84
C ALA A 97 -33.43 15.80 9.32
N ILE A 98 -34.11 16.83 8.80
CA ILE A 98 -34.12 17.12 7.37
C ILE A 98 -32.70 17.41 6.87
N ALA A 99 -31.95 18.25 7.59
CA ALA A 99 -30.60 18.58 7.18
C ALA A 99 -29.66 17.37 7.20
N ASN A 100 -29.70 16.53 8.24
CA ASN A 100 -28.86 15.34 8.32
C ASN A 100 -29.22 14.29 7.28
N ILE A 101 -30.51 14.06 7.02
CA ILE A 101 -30.95 13.14 5.97
C ILE A 101 -30.50 13.65 4.59
N LEU A 102 -30.72 14.94 4.30
CA LEU A 102 -30.29 15.53 3.03
C LEU A 102 -28.77 15.53 2.87
N LEU A 103 -28.03 15.91 3.92
CA LEU A 103 -26.59 16.03 3.90
C LEU A 103 -25.92 14.65 3.77
N LEU A 104 -26.44 13.64 4.47
CA LEU A 104 -25.98 12.26 4.36
C LEU A 104 -26.32 11.67 2.98
N ASN A 105 -27.51 11.94 2.44
CA ASN A 105 -27.89 11.47 1.10
C ASN A 105 -27.00 12.08 0.01
N VAL A 106 -26.69 13.37 0.11
CA VAL A 106 -25.75 14.05 -0.80
C VAL A 106 -24.34 13.51 -0.61
N LEU A 107 -23.92 13.21 0.61
CA LEU A 107 -22.61 12.60 0.89
C LEU A 107 -22.45 11.25 0.21
N ILE A 108 -23.41 10.36 0.43
CA ILE A 108 -23.40 9.03 -0.16
C ILE A 108 -23.41 9.14 -1.69
N ALA A 109 -24.22 10.04 -2.26
CA ALA A 109 -24.27 10.27 -3.69
C ALA A 109 -22.91 10.72 -4.26
N LEU A 110 -22.23 11.67 -3.61
CA LEU A 110 -20.91 12.14 -4.02
C LEU A 110 -19.84 11.05 -3.88
N PHE A 111 -19.87 10.28 -2.79
CA PHE A 111 -18.96 9.15 -2.64
C PHE A 111 -19.18 8.09 -3.70
N ASN A 112 -20.42 7.75 -4.03
CA ASN A 112 -20.69 6.78 -5.08
C ASN A 112 -20.14 7.23 -6.43
N VAL A 113 -20.29 8.51 -6.78
CA VAL A 113 -19.72 9.08 -8.02
C VAL A 113 -18.19 9.04 -8.01
N THR A 114 -17.55 9.51 -6.93
CA THR A 114 -16.09 9.50 -6.85
C THR A 114 -15.53 8.09 -6.80
N VAL A 115 -16.17 7.16 -6.08
CA VAL A 115 -15.75 5.75 -6.01
C VAL A 115 -15.86 5.11 -7.39
N GLN A 116 -16.94 5.34 -8.14
CA GLN A 116 -17.08 4.82 -9.49
C GLN A 116 -15.98 5.35 -10.43
N ASN A 117 -15.75 6.67 -10.43
CA ASN A 117 -14.71 7.29 -11.26
C ASN A 117 -13.29 6.84 -10.88
N VAL A 118 -13.02 6.68 -9.57
CA VAL A 118 -11.73 6.23 -9.06
C VAL A 118 -11.55 4.74 -9.32
N GLN A 119 -12.61 3.93 -9.26
CA GLN A 119 -12.52 2.48 -9.43
C GLN A 119 -12.12 2.10 -10.86
N GLU A 120 -12.64 2.79 -11.88
CA GLU A 120 -12.22 2.60 -13.27
C GLU A 120 -10.72 2.85 -13.46
N GLN A 121 -10.17 3.94 -12.90
CA GLN A 121 -8.73 4.24 -12.98
C GLN A 121 -7.89 3.39 -12.01
N SER A 122 -8.45 2.96 -10.89
CA SER A 122 -7.75 2.18 -9.86
C SER A 122 -7.53 0.74 -10.27
N HIS A 123 -8.40 0.16 -11.10
CA HIS A 123 -8.18 -1.19 -11.62
C HIS A 123 -6.92 -1.26 -12.48
N ASP A 124 -6.69 -0.27 -13.34
CA ASP A 124 -5.49 -0.20 -14.18
C ASP A 124 -4.26 0.17 -13.37
N LEU A 125 -4.38 1.09 -12.40
CA LEU A 125 -3.28 1.39 -11.47
C LEU A 125 -2.92 0.17 -10.61
N TRP A 126 -3.91 -0.59 -10.14
CA TRP A 126 -3.69 -1.82 -9.37
C TRP A 126 -3.03 -2.89 -10.22
N ARG A 127 -3.42 -3.06 -11.49
CA ARG A 127 -2.75 -3.95 -12.45
C ARG A 127 -1.30 -3.52 -12.68
N TYR A 128 -1.05 -2.22 -12.85
CA TYR A 128 0.30 -1.67 -13.01
C TYR A 128 1.15 -1.86 -11.75
N GLN A 129 0.61 -1.56 -10.57
CA GLN A 129 1.29 -1.80 -9.29
C GLN A 129 1.57 -3.28 -9.06
N ARG A 130 0.61 -4.16 -9.39
CA ARG A 130 0.78 -5.61 -9.32
C ARG A 130 1.88 -6.07 -10.27
N PHE A 131 1.91 -5.57 -11.50
CA PHE A 131 2.99 -5.84 -12.44
C PHE A 131 4.35 -5.37 -11.89
N LEU A 132 4.44 -4.15 -11.36
CA LEU A 132 5.68 -3.63 -10.77
C LEU A 132 6.16 -4.49 -9.61
N ILE A 133 5.26 -4.87 -8.71
CA ILE A 133 5.55 -5.76 -7.59
C ILE A 133 6.06 -7.10 -8.12
N VAL A 134 5.32 -7.75 -9.01
CA VAL A 134 5.70 -9.05 -9.58
C VAL A 134 7.05 -8.94 -10.31
N ASN A 135 7.27 -7.90 -11.12
CA ASN A 135 8.53 -7.66 -11.82
C ASN A 135 9.70 -7.43 -10.85
N GLU A 136 9.46 -6.73 -9.75
CA GLU A 136 10.45 -6.53 -8.69
C GLU A 136 10.78 -7.85 -7.96
N TYR A 137 9.77 -8.70 -7.71
CA TYR A 137 9.94 -10.01 -7.08
C TYR A 137 10.61 -11.03 -8.02
N SER A 138 10.29 -11.03 -9.31
CA SER A 138 10.93 -11.92 -10.31
C SER A 138 12.42 -11.65 -10.47
N ARG A 139 12.88 -10.43 -10.17
CA ARG A 139 14.29 -10.03 -10.20
C ARG A 139 15.02 -10.26 -8.88
N LYS A 140 14.28 -10.41 -7.77
CA LYS A 140 14.84 -10.75 -6.47
C LYS A 140 14.96 -12.26 -6.34
N THR A 141 15.89 -12.69 -5.49
CA THR A 141 16.11 -14.12 -5.21
C THR A 141 14.83 -14.74 -4.68
N LEU A 142 14.48 -15.92 -5.19
CA LEU A 142 13.22 -16.65 -4.95
C LEU A 142 12.97 -17.05 -3.48
N LEU A 143 13.87 -16.69 -2.56
CA LEU A 143 13.84 -17.12 -1.17
C LEU A 143 13.47 -15.95 -0.24
N PRO A 144 12.60 -16.19 0.75
CA PRO A 144 12.23 -15.17 1.73
C PRO A 144 13.48 -14.63 2.44
N PRO A 145 13.44 -13.38 2.96
CA PRO A 145 14.58 -12.67 3.54
C PRO A 145 15.51 -13.48 4.46
N PRO A 146 15.06 -14.47 5.27
CA PRO A 146 15.98 -15.32 6.04
C PRO A 146 16.82 -16.32 5.23
N PHE A 147 16.36 -16.80 4.06
CA PHE A 147 17.03 -17.87 3.30
C PHE A 147 17.83 -17.38 2.09
N ASN A 148 17.81 -16.07 1.82
CA ASN A 148 18.57 -15.45 0.73
C ASN A 148 20.09 -15.72 0.84
N ILE A 149 20.61 -15.85 2.06
CA ILE A 149 22.03 -16.08 2.33
C ILE A 149 22.49 -17.45 1.79
N LEU A 150 21.66 -18.49 1.91
CA LEU A 150 21.97 -19.85 1.43
C LEU A 150 22.08 -19.90 -0.10
N TYR A 151 21.27 -19.10 -0.81
CA TYR A 151 21.32 -18.98 -2.26
C TYR A 151 22.66 -18.42 -2.74
N TYR A 152 23.15 -17.33 -2.12
CA TYR A 152 24.46 -16.77 -2.46
C TYR A 152 25.62 -17.72 -2.11
N ILE A 153 25.53 -18.44 -0.98
CA ILE A 153 26.53 -19.45 -0.61
C ILE A 153 26.60 -20.56 -1.67
N PHE A 154 25.45 -21.07 -2.14
CA PHE A 154 25.41 -22.10 -3.18
C PHE A 154 26.00 -21.61 -4.51
N ILE A 155 25.70 -20.38 -4.93
CA ILE A 155 26.29 -19.79 -6.15
C ILE A 155 27.81 -19.68 -6.03
N ILE A 156 28.33 -19.21 -4.90
CA ILE A 156 29.77 -19.06 -4.67
C ILE A 156 30.45 -20.43 -4.70
N ILE A 157 29.86 -21.45 -4.06
CA ILE A 157 30.38 -22.82 -4.08
C ILE A 157 30.40 -23.37 -5.51
N GLN A 158 29.32 -23.22 -6.28
CA GLN A 158 29.27 -23.68 -7.67
C GLN A 158 30.31 -22.97 -8.55
N TYR A 159 30.51 -21.66 -8.34
CA TYR A 159 31.53 -20.89 -9.05
C TYR A 159 32.94 -21.39 -8.74
N LEU A 160 33.25 -21.59 -7.46
CA LEU A 160 34.55 -22.11 -7.02
C LEU A 160 34.79 -23.53 -7.53
N LEU A 161 33.81 -24.43 -7.43
CA LEU A 161 33.92 -25.80 -7.94
C LEU A 161 34.14 -25.82 -9.45
N THR A 162 33.43 -24.97 -10.21
CA THR A 162 33.61 -24.87 -11.66
C THR A 162 35.00 -24.34 -12.00
N ARG A 163 35.48 -23.29 -11.31
CA ARG A 163 36.84 -22.75 -11.48
C ARG A 163 37.91 -23.79 -11.12
N CYS A 164 37.74 -24.54 -10.05
CA CYS A 164 38.66 -25.61 -9.66
C CYS A 164 38.68 -26.76 -10.68
N ARG A 165 37.51 -27.18 -11.19
CA ARG A 165 37.42 -28.21 -12.24
C ARG A 165 38.08 -27.76 -13.54
N LEU A 166 37.87 -26.52 -13.95
CA LEU A 166 38.53 -25.95 -15.14
C LEU A 166 40.05 -25.87 -14.95
N TYR A 167 40.51 -25.40 -13.79
CA TYR A 167 41.95 -25.35 -13.47
C TYR A 167 42.58 -26.74 -13.43
N GLN A 168 41.87 -27.74 -12.88
CA GLN A 168 42.35 -29.12 -12.81
C GLN A 168 42.36 -29.79 -14.19
N SER A 169 41.36 -29.52 -15.03
CA SER A 169 41.33 -29.97 -16.43
C SER A 169 42.53 -29.42 -17.20
N GLN A 170 42.83 -28.13 -17.02
CA GLN A 170 43.95 -27.47 -17.69
C GLN A 170 45.32 -27.97 -17.20
N ARG A 171 45.48 -28.26 -15.90
CA ARG A 171 46.69 -28.91 -15.38
C ARG A 171 46.85 -30.34 -15.90
N ARG A 172 45.76 -31.10 -16.05
CA ARG A 172 45.80 -32.46 -16.61
C ARG A 172 46.15 -32.45 -18.08
N PHE A 173 45.58 -31.52 -18.85
CA PHE A 173 45.91 -31.35 -20.27
C PHE A 173 47.40 -31.05 -20.45
N THR A 174 47.94 -30.07 -19.73
CA THR A 174 49.37 -29.70 -19.80
C THR A 174 50.31 -30.80 -19.29
N ALA A 175 49.93 -31.58 -18.28
CA ALA A 175 50.72 -32.73 -17.84
C ALA A 175 50.72 -33.87 -18.86
N ASN A 176 49.56 -34.17 -19.45
CA ASN A 176 49.45 -35.18 -20.50
C ASN A 176 50.20 -34.75 -21.77
N GLU A 177 50.21 -33.47 -22.11
CA GLU A 177 50.94 -32.94 -23.26
C GLU A 177 52.46 -33.15 -23.10
N ARG A 178 53.02 -32.86 -21.92
CA ARG A 178 54.44 -33.16 -21.60
C ARG A 178 54.76 -34.65 -21.67
N LEU A 179 53.89 -35.50 -21.12
CA LEU A 179 54.07 -36.96 -21.20
C LEU A 179 53.99 -37.46 -22.65
N LEU A 180 53.14 -36.86 -23.47
CA LEU A 180 53.04 -37.19 -24.89
C LEU A 180 54.28 -36.73 -25.67
N GLU A 181 54.87 -35.58 -25.32
CA GLU A 181 56.17 -35.15 -25.86
C GLU A 181 57.30 -36.11 -25.45
N ASP A 182 57.34 -36.55 -24.20
CA ASP A 182 58.32 -37.53 -23.71
C ASP A 182 58.15 -38.90 -24.42
N ILE A 183 56.92 -39.38 -24.59
CA ILE A 183 56.64 -40.63 -25.32
C ILE A 183 56.97 -40.48 -26.81
N LYS A 184 56.72 -39.32 -27.41
CA LYS A 184 57.11 -39.03 -28.81
C LYS A 184 58.61 -38.99 -28.97
N THR A 185 59.36 -38.37 -28.06
CA THR A 185 60.82 -38.37 -28.15
C THR A 185 61.42 -39.75 -27.93
N MET A 186 60.83 -40.59 -27.06
CA MET A 186 61.25 -42.00 -26.92
C MET A 186 60.88 -42.88 -28.11
N ASN A 187 59.78 -42.61 -28.81
CA ASN A 187 59.27 -43.45 -29.90
C ASN A 187 59.48 -42.84 -31.32
N SER A 188 60.10 -41.65 -31.41
CA SER A 188 60.52 -40.98 -32.66
C SER A 188 61.50 -41.80 -33.51
N ASN A 189 62.00 -42.90 -32.97
CA ASN A 189 62.79 -43.89 -33.70
C ASN A 189 61.91 -44.86 -34.53
N ASN A 190 60.59 -44.66 -34.60
CA ASN A 190 59.64 -45.58 -35.23
C ASN A 190 58.57 -44.88 -36.12
N PRO A 191 58.44 -45.22 -37.42
CA PRO A 191 57.64 -44.45 -38.39
C PRO A 191 56.11 -44.56 -38.28
N GLN A 192 55.56 -45.43 -37.42
CA GLN A 192 54.09 -45.57 -37.28
C GLN A 192 53.42 -44.47 -36.42
N GLN A 193 54.19 -43.65 -35.70
CA GLN A 193 53.66 -42.75 -34.67
C GLN A 193 53.00 -41.47 -35.20
N PHE A 194 53.40 -40.97 -36.38
CA PHE A 194 52.87 -39.74 -36.96
C PHE A 194 51.33 -39.81 -37.18
N LYS A 195 50.81 -40.98 -37.56
CA LYS A 195 49.36 -41.21 -37.77
C LYS A 195 48.52 -41.19 -36.49
N ILE A 196 49.09 -41.60 -35.35
CA ILE A 196 48.38 -41.65 -34.06
C ILE A 196 48.24 -40.24 -33.46
N SER A 197 49.25 -39.38 -33.62
CA SER A 197 49.18 -38.01 -33.12
C SER A 197 48.13 -37.17 -33.85
N ASP A 198 47.93 -37.39 -35.15
CA ASP A 198 46.92 -36.67 -35.94
C ASP A 198 45.49 -37.12 -35.63
N SER A 199 45.29 -38.37 -35.22
CA SER A 199 43.98 -38.88 -34.82
C SER A 199 43.56 -38.35 -33.45
N ILE A 200 44.45 -38.34 -32.46
CA ILE A 200 44.18 -37.76 -31.13
C ILE A 200 43.87 -36.26 -31.22
N ARG A 201 44.58 -35.51 -32.07
CA ARG A 201 44.33 -34.07 -32.27
C ARG A 201 42.96 -33.77 -32.90
N ARG A 202 42.44 -34.68 -33.73
CA ARG A 202 41.09 -34.57 -34.30
C ARG A 202 40.03 -34.86 -33.24
N GLU A 203 40.22 -35.86 -32.39
CA GLU A 203 39.26 -36.18 -31.33
C GLU A 203 39.16 -35.07 -30.27
N SER A 204 40.27 -34.42 -29.91
CA SER A 204 40.23 -33.26 -29.00
C SER A 204 39.46 -32.08 -29.58
N ALA A 205 39.57 -31.82 -30.89
CA ALA A 205 38.83 -30.75 -31.56
C ALA A 205 37.32 -31.02 -31.58
N ILE A 206 36.92 -32.28 -31.79
CA ILE A 206 35.50 -32.70 -31.78
C ILE A 206 34.90 -32.56 -30.38
N ALA A 207 35.66 -32.91 -29.33
CA ALA A 207 35.20 -32.75 -27.96
C ALA A 207 35.00 -31.27 -27.57
N GLU A 208 35.89 -30.37 -28.01
CA GLU A 208 35.78 -28.94 -27.73
C GLU A 208 34.53 -28.32 -28.41
N ASP A 209 34.28 -28.68 -29.68
CA ASP A 209 33.08 -28.26 -30.42
C ASP A 209 31.78 -28.79 -29.77
N TYR A 210 31.80 -30.03 -29.29
CA TYR A 210 30.67 -30.63 -28.59
C TYR A 210 30.33 -29.86 -27.30
N TRP A 211 31.33 -29.54 -26.47
CA TRP A 211 31.12 -28.76 -25.26
C TRP A 211 30.60 -27.34 -25.55
N GLN A 212 31.12 -26.66 -26.57
CA GLN A 212 30.63 -25.34 -26.97
C GLN A 212 29.16 -25.37 -27.43
N SER A 213 28.75 -26.44 -28.13
CA SER A 213 27.36 -26.61 -28.58
C SER A 213 26.38 -26.73 -27.40
N ILE A 214 26.75 -27.48 -26.35
CA ILE A 214 25.91 -27.66 -25.15
C ILE A 214 25.73 -26.34 -24.40
N PHE A 215 26.81 -25.55 -24.24
CA PHE A 215 26.71 -24.24 -23.59
C PHE A 215 25.85 -23.25 -24.38
N LYS A 216 25.89 -23.31 -25.71
CA LYS A 216 25.07 -22.45 -26.59
C LYS A 216 23.58 -22.82 -26.51
N HIS A 217 23.25 -24.11 -26.51
CA HIS A 217 21.87 -24.59 -26.40
C HIS A 217 21.23 -24.20 -25.06
N LYS A 218 21.97 -24.39 -23.96
CA LYS A 218 21.47 -24.09 -22.61
C LYS A 218 21.21 -22.59 -22.38
N LYS A 219 21.91 -21.72 -23.12
CA LYS A 219 21.70 -20.27 -23.09
C LYS A 219 20.46 -19.86 -23.91
N HIS A 220 20.16 -20.56 -25.00
CA HIS A 220 18.99 -20.31 -25.85
C HIS A 220 17.68 -20.71 -25.17
N ASP A 221 17.66 -21.88 -24.51
CA ASP A 221 16.48 -22.34 -23.75
C ASP A 221 16.10 -21.36 -22.62
N GLN A 222 17.10 -20.80 -21.91
CA GLN A 222 16.81 -19.81 -20.87
C GLN A 222 16.29 -18.48 -21.44
N THR A 223 16.70 -18.08 -22.64
CA THR A 223 16.19 -16.86 -23.28
C THR A 223 14.77 -17.03 -23.83
N GLU A 224 14.41 -18.21 -24.36
CA GLU A 224 13.05 -18.48 -24.86
C GLU A 224 12.02 -18.56 -23.74
N ILE A 225 12.38 -19.17 -22.60
CA ILE A 225 11.50 -19.23 -21.42
C ILE A 225 11.25 -17.83 -20.83
N ILE A 226 12.22 -16.92 -20.91
CA ILE A 226 12.06 -15.53 -20.46
C ILE A 226 11.16 -14.75 -21.44
N LEU A 227 11.28 -14.98 -22.75
CA LEU A 227 10.46 -14.30 -23.76
C LEU A 227 8.99 -14.74 -23.73
N GLN A 228 8.71 -16.03 -23.56
CA GLN A 228 7.33 -16.55 -23.45
C GLN A 228 6.59 -16.01 -22.21
N ASN A 229 7.30 -15.71 -21.12
CA ASN A 229 6.70 -15.16 -19.90
C ASN A 229 6.48 -13.63 -19.96
N ILE A 230 6.97 -12.94 -20.99
CA ILE A 230 6.75 -11.49 -21.19
C ILE A 230 5.56 -11.23 -22.13
N GLU A 231 5.16 -12.20 -22.95
CA GLU A 231 4.03 -12.09 -23.90
C GLU A 231 2.66 -12.55 -23.36
N GLN A 232 2.58 -13.00 -22.09
CA GLN A 232 1.33 -13.35 -21.39
C GLN A 232 0.98 -12.33 -20.30
#